data_AF-A0A7K4FVQ4-F1
#
_entry.id   AF-A0A7K4FVQ4-F1
#
_cell.length_a   1.000
_cell.length_b   1.000
_cell.length_c   1.000
_cell.angle_alpha   90.00
_cell.angle_beta   90.00
_cell.angle_gamma   90.00
#
_symmetry.space_group_name_H-M   'P 1'
#
loop_
_entity.id
_entity.type
_entity.pdbx_description
1 polymer ?
#
loop_
_entity_poly.entity_id
_entity_poly.type
_entity_poly.pdbx_seq_one_letter_code
_entity_poly.pdbx_strand_id
1 'polypeptide(L)'
;MYTVAIPTFKNNGTTIVDLLNSLTRQTFSRFKTLIVYKDSPEDKTIKVIEKFRDKLDLEIIEQKDGYIEEALNLIFSNFEGDILMTTDDDAVLPNNWIESHIKVHEKYPWAGVIGSLGHGYNKSRFFMRLYNSLLESPLDKGMREYVNYFSKSGILVRNSSFTGGKEIVKTFN
;
A
#
# COMPACT_ATOMS: atom_id res chain seq x y z
N MET A 1 1.31 16.24 7.08
CA MET A 1 2.58 15.57 6.71
C MET A 1 2.27 14.37 5.82
N TYR A 2 3.08 14.06 4.80
CA TYR A 2 2.83 12.94 3.88
C TYR A 2 3.87 11.84 4.11
N THR A 3 3.43 10.58 4.16
CA THR A 3 4.33 9.44 4.40
C THR A 3 4.13 8.38 3.33
N VAL A 4 5.25 7.94 2.74
CA VAL A 4 5.29 6.70 1.94
C VAL A 4 5.80 5.59 2.85
N ALA A 5 5.02 4.52 3.01
CA ALA A 5 5.37 3.41 3.88
C ALA A 5 5.58 2.10 3.11
N ILE A 6 6.62 1.37 3.45
CA ILE A 6 7.10 0.20 2.71
C ILE A 6 7.39 -0.93 3.70
N PRO A 7 6.56 -1.99 3.75
CA PRO A 7 6.94 -3.22 4.41
C PRO A 7 7.91 -4.01 3.52
N THR A 8 8.94 -4.62 4.11
CA THR A 8 9.91 -5.43 3.35
C THR A 8 10.41 -6.61 4.16
N PHE A 9 10.57 -7.75 3.49
CA PHE A 9 11.12 -8.98 4.07
C PHE A 9 11.86 -9.78 3.01
N LYS A 10 13.10 -10.18 3.32
CA LYS A 10 13.92 -11.02 2.43
C LYS A 10 14.09 -10.48 0.99
N ASN A 11 14.08 -9.16 0.81
CA ASN A 11 14.27 -8.53 -0.49
C ASN A 11 15.69 -8.72 -1.03
N ASN A 12 16.65 -9.01 -0.15
CA ASN A 12 18.09 -9.09 -0.43
C ASN A 12 18.67 -7.83 -1.09
N GLY A 13 17.97 -6.69 -0.97
CA GLY A 13 18.33 -5.43 -1.61
C GLY A 13 18.17 -5.42 -3.15
N THR A 14 17.39 -6.34 -3.72
CA THR A 14 17.32 -6.55 -5.17
C THR A 14 16.36 -5.61 -5.88
N THR A 15 15.11 -5.51 -5.41
CA THR A 15 14.08 -4.67 -6.05
C THR A 15 13.84 -3.37 -5.27
N ILE A 16 14.06 -3.39 -3.94
CA ILE A 16 13.89 -2.20 -3.09
C ILE A 16 14.81 -1.05 -3.48
N VAL A 17 15.97 -1.34 -4.09
CA VAL A 17 16.88 -0.32 -4.60
C VAL A 17 16.23 0.50 -5.72
N ASP A 18 15.44 -0.13 -6.59
CA ASP A 18 14.75 0.53 -7.69
C ASP A 18 13.56 1.34 -7.19
N LEU A 19 12.82 0.80 -6.21
CA LEU A 19 11.78 1.53 -5.49
C LEU A 19 12.35 2.81 -4.84
N LEU A 20 13.38 2.69 -4.00
CA LEU A 20 13.97 3.83 -3.30
C LEU A 20 14.53 4.85 -4.29
N ASN A 21 15.19 4.40 -5.37
CA ASN A 21 15.60 5.29 -6.46
C ASN A 21 14.40 6.01 -7.10
N SER A 22 13.26 5.35 -7.30
CA SER A 22 12.04 5.99 -7.82
C SER A 22 11.45 7.05 -6.87
N LEU A 23 11.58 6.85 -5.55
CA LEU A 23 11.18 7.84 -4.55
C LEU A 23 12.08 9.09 -4.59
N THR A 24 13.39 8.93 -4.82
CA THR A 24 14.29 10.09 -4.96
C THR A 24 13.98 10.98 -6.16
N ARG A 25 13.19 10.48 -7.14
CA ARG A 25 12.81 11.20 -8.36
C ARG A 25 11.39 11.76 -8.32
N GLN A 26 10.70 11.70 -7.18
CA GLN A 26 9.36 12.23 -7.06
C GLN A 26 9.38 13.75 -7.24
N THR A 27 8.41 14.25 -8.01
CA THR A 27 8.17 15.69 -8.25
C THR A 27 7.74 16.42 -6.99
N PHE A 28 7.17 15.71 -6.03
CA PHE A 28 6.88 16.18 -4.68
C PHE A 28 7.89 15.59 -3.69
N SER A 29 8.69 16.43 -3.03
CA SER A 29 9.83 16.00 -2.19
C SER A 29 9.62 16.13 -0.68
N ARG A 30 8.52 16.74 -0.22
CA ARG A 30 8.24 17.00 1.20
C ARG A 30 7.47 15.86 1.85
N PHE A 31 8.06 14.67 1.89
CA PHE A 31 7.46 13.46 2.45
C PHE A 31 8.47 12.65 3.28
N LYS A 32 7.94 11.90 4.24
CA LYS A 32 8.68 10.92 5.04
C LYS A 32 8.62 9.55 4.35
N THR A 33 9.68 8.77 4.44
CA THR A 33 9.72 7.38 3.99
C THR A 33 9.84 6.48 5.22
N LEU A 34 8.77 5.77 5.55
CA LEU A 34 8.72 4.83 6.66
C LEU A 34 8.93 3.41 6.14
N ILE A 35 9.99 2.75 6.57
CA ILE A 35 10.29 1.37 6.17
C ILE A 35 10.13 0.46 7.39
N VAL A 36 9.25 -0.51 7.28
CA VAL A 36 9.17 -1.61 8.26
C VAL A 36 9.87 -2.81 7.64
N TYR A 37 11.04 -3.15 8.17
CA TYR A 37 11.82 -4.29 7.69
C TYR A 37 11.80 -5.43 8.69
N LYS A 38 11.77 -6.67 8.21
CA LYS A 38 11.94 -7.85 9.05
C LYS A 38 13.31 -8.48 8.81
N ASP A 39 14.10 -8.57 9.89
CA ASP A 39 15.45 -9.13 9.81
C ASP A 39 15.43 -10.61 9.40
N SER A 40 16.44 -11.02 8.64
CA SER A 40 16.62 -12.40 8.20
C SER A 40 18.11 -12.70 8.00
N PRO A 41 18.58 -13.90 8.36
CA PRO A 41 19.94 -14.32 8.06
C PRO A 41 20.30 -14.11 6.58
N GLU A 42 21.51 -13.61 6.35
CA GLU A 42 22.11 -13.34 5.03
C GLU A 42 21.44 -12.25 4.19
N ASP A 43 20.32 -11.68 4.65
CA ASP A 43 19.62 -10.62 3.94
C ASP A 43 20.39 -9.30 3.98
N LYS A 44 20.46 -8.61 2.84
CA LYS A 44 21.23 -7.37 2.65
C LYS A 44 20.36 -6.13 2.56
N THR A 45 19.04 -6.26 2.73
CA THR A 45 18.05 -5.21 2.48
C THR A 45 18.33 -3.97 3.33
N ILE A 46 18.58 -4.15 4.63
CA ILE A 46 18.87 -3.04 5.53
C ILE A 46 20.12 -2.25 5.09
N LYS A 47 21.17 -2.93 4.64
CA LYS A 47 22.40 -2.27 4.15
C LYS A 47 22.16 -1.46 2.87
N VAL A 48 21.17 -1.84 2.06
CA VAL A 48 20.77 -1.06 0.88
C VAL A 48 19.93 0.13 1.29
N ILE A 49 18.94 -0.06 2.16
CA ILE A 49 18.08 1.02 2.68
C ILE A 49 18.90 2.14 3.30
N GLU A 50 19.87 1.79 4.16
CA GLU A 50 20.74 2.73 4.88
C GLU A 50 21.50 3.70 3.94
N LYS A 51 21.80 3.30 2.70
CA LYS A 51 22.48 4.15 1.71
C LYS A 51 21.63 5.30 1.19
N PHE A 52 20.33 5.32 1.49
CA PHE A 52 19.40 6.35 1.05
C PHE A 52 19.12 7.42 2.11
N ARG A 53 19.71 7.34 3.31
CA ARG A 53 19.51 8.34 4.38
C ARG A 53 19.87 9.78 3.97
N ASP A 54 20.84 9.95 3.07
CA ASP A 54 21.24 11.27 2.56
C ASP A 54 20.31 11.81 1.47
N LYS A 55 19.39 10.99 0.96
CA LYS A 55 18.52 11.30 -0.19
C LYS A 55 17.03 11.34 0.15
N LEU A 56 16.63 10.64 1.21
CA LEU A 56 15.24 10.51 1.65
C LEU A 56 15.18 10.74 3.16
N ASP A 57 14.09 11.34 3.62
CA ASP A 57 13.77 11.41 5.05
C ASP A 57 13.31 10.02 5.52
N LEU A 58 14.29 9.20 5.97
CA LEU A 58 14.08 7.79 6.30
C LEU A 58 13.79 7.59 7.79
N GLU A 59 12.67 6.92 8.07
CA GLU A 59 12.41 6.23 9.33
C GLU A 59 12.40 4.72 9.09
N ILE A 60 13.10 3.97 9.93
CA ILE A 60 13.24 2.53 9.78
C ILE A 60 12.84 1.87 11.09
N ILE A 61 11.90 0.94 11.00
CA ILE A 61 11.40 0.14 12.13
C ILE A 61 11.68 -1.32 11.83
N GLU A 62 12.25 -2.02 12.81
CA GLU A 62 12.45 -3.47 12.73
C GLU A 62 11.21 -4.21 13.25
N GLN A 63 10.60 -5.02 12.39
CA GLN A 63 9.59 -5.99 12.76
C GLN A 63 10.26 -7.22 13.37
N LYS A 64 9.91 -7.53 14.62
CA LYS A 64 10.50 -8.67 15.36
C LYS A 64 9.83 -10.01 15.03
N ASP A 65 8.53 -10.02 14.81
CA ASP A 65 7.72 -11.23 14.60
C ASP A 65 6.51 -10.95 13.71
N GLY A 66 5.75 -12.00 13.37
CA GLY A 66 4.58 -11.90 12.51
C GLY A 66 4.87 -11.91 11.01
N TYR A 67 3.88 -11.53 10.22
CA TYR A 67 3.87 -11.48 8.76
C TYR A 67 3.61 -10.04 8.29
N ILE A 68 3.15 -9.89 7.05
CA ILE A 68 2.87 -8.59 6.46
C ILE A 68 1.85 -7.77 7.27
N GLU A 69 0.88 -8.43 7.92
CA GLU A 69 -0.15 -7.72 8.68
C GLU A 69 0.40 -7.03 9.92
N GLU A 70 1.33 -7.68 10.64
CA GLU A 70 2.06 -7.05 11.75
C GLU A 70 2.95 -5.91 11.25
N ALA A 71 3.54 -6.03 10.06
CA ALA A 71 4.30 -4.95 9.44
C ALA A 71 3.39 -3.74 9.14
N LEU A 72 2.20 -3.97 8.57
CA LEU A 72 1.22 -2.94 8.30
C LEU A 72 0.69 -2.31 9.59
N ASN A 73 0.45 -3.10 10.65
CA ASN A 73 0.06 -2.59 11.95
C ASN A 73 1.13 -1.68 12.57
N LEU A 74 2.42 -2.03 12.41
CA LEU A 74 3.53 -1.15 12.80
C LEU A 74 3.52 0.15 11.98
N ILE A 75 3.28 0.08 10.67
CA ILE A 75 3.13 1.28 9.83
C ILE A 75 1.99 2.15 10.36
N PHE A 76 0.79 1.58 10.56
CA PHE A 76 -0.37 2.34 11.00
C PHE A 76 -0.19 2.96 12.38
N SER A 77 0.49 2.27 13.30
CA SER A 77 0.70 2.75 14.66
C SER A 77 1.78 3.83 14.78
N ASN A 78 2.70 3.90 13.82
CA ASN A 78 3.79 4.89 13.80
C ASN A 78 3.58 5.99 12.74
N PHE A 79 2.54 5.88 11.92
CA PHE A 79 2.18 6.90 10.96
C PHE A 79 1.60 8.12 11.67
N GLU A 80 2.20 9.27 11.41
CA GLU A 80 1.64 10.57 11.75
C GLU A 80 1.55 11.40 10.46
N GLY A 81 0.41 12.03 10.19
CA GLY A 81 0.25 12.89 9.02
C GLY A 81 -1.15 12.94 8.45
N ASP A 82 -1.22 13.50 7.23
CA ASP A 82 -2.46 13.76 6.51
C ASP A 82 -2.79 12.59 5.56
N ILE A 83 -1.78 12.03 4.88
CA ILE A 83 -1.94 10.91 3.95
C ILE A 83 -0.81 9.91 4.14
N LEU A 84 -1.21 8.65 4.35
CA LEU A 84 -0.36 7.48 4.30
C LEU A 84 -0.49 6.81 2.93
N MET A 85 0.63 6.62 2.23
CA MET A 85 0.70 5.91 0.96
C MET A 85 1.54 4.64 1.16
N THR A 86 0.94 3.47 1.03
CA THR A 86 1.66 2.19 1.13
C THR A 86 2.01 1.66 -0.26
N THR A 87 3.19 1.05 -0.41
CA THR A 87 3.59 0.37 -1.65
C THR A 87 4.50 -0.82 -1.35
N ASP A 88 4.53 -1.79 -2.27
CA ASP A 88 5.36 -2.99 -2.16
C ASP A 88 6.84 -2.64 -2.40
N ASP A 89 7.74 -3.44 -1.81
CA ASP A 89 9.19 -3.24 -1.88
C ASP A 89 9.80 -3.55 -3.26
N ASP A 90 9.00 -3.94 -4.24
CA ASP A 90 9.36 -4.20 -5.63
C ASP A 90 8.69 -3.26 -6.65
N ALA A 91 8.01 -2.21 -6.17
CA ALA A 91 7.33 -1.24 -7.03
C ALA A 91 8.30 -0.21 -7.63
N VAL A 92 8.17 0.06 -8.94
CA VAL A 92 8.83 1.21 -9.59
C VAL A 92 7.80 2.30 -9.83
N LEU A 93 7.90 3.39 -9.06
CA LEU A 93 6.90 4.44 -9.05
C LEU A 93 7.13 5.48 -10.15
N PRO A 94 6.07 5.98 -10.82
CA PRO A 94 6.19 7.13 -11.72
C PRO A 94 6.55 8.40 -10.93
N ASN A 95 7.25 9.35 -11.56
CA ASN A 95 7.77 10.55 -10.88
C ASN A 95 6.68 11.47 -10.28
N ASN A 96 5.42 11.33 -10.71
CA ASN A 96 4.28 12.10 -10.21
C ASN A 96 3.38 11.28 -9.26
N TRP A 97 3.83 10.13 -8.78
CA TRP A 97 3.01 9.22 -7.98
C TRP A 97 2.50 9.87 -6.70
N ILE A 98 3.39 10.46 -5.90
CA ILE A 98 3.02 11.15 -4.65
C ILE A 98 2.11 12.36 -4.95
N GLU A 99 2.50 13.20 -5.90
CA GLU A 99 1.72 14.39 -6.27
C GLU A 99 0.30 14.01 -6.73
N SER A 100 0.16 12.90 -7.47
CA SER A 100 -1.14 12.41 -7.92
C SER A 100 -2.00 11.94 -6.75
N HIS A 101 -1.44 11.21 -5.79
CA HIS A 101 -2.17 10.81 -4.58
C HIS A 101 -2.67 12.03 -3.80
N ILE A 102 -1.84 13.06 -3.61
CA ILE A 102 -2.22 14.31 -2.92
C ILE A 102 -3.38 14.99 -3.65
N LYS A 103 -3.24 15.25 -4.95
CA LYS A 103 -4.27 15.93 -5.77
C LYS A 103 -5.62 15.21 -5.73
N VAL A 104 -5.62 13.87 -5.71
CA VAL A 104 -6.88 13.11 -5.68
C VAL A 104 -7.53 13.17 -4.31
N HIS A 105 -6.79 13.10 -3.21
CA HIS A 105 -7.35 13.26 -1.86
C HIS A 105 -7.85 14.70 -1.61
N GLU A 106 -7.15 15.72 -2.12
CA GLU A 106 -7.63 17.10 -2.08
C GLU A 106 -8.93 17.29 -2.87
N LYS A 107 -9.02 16.65 -4.05
CA LYS A 107 -10.22 16.71 -4.90
C LYS A 107 -11.42 15.95 -4.31
N TYR A 108 -11.16 14.84 -3.62
CA TYR A 108 -12.17 13.98 -3.02
C TYR A 108 -11.89 13.80 -1.52
N PRO A 109 -12.11 14.83 -0.69
CA PRO A 109 -11.77 14.80 0.74
C PRO A 109 -12.58 13.79 1.55
N TRP A 110 -13.66 13.26 0.96
CA TRP A 110 -14.47 12.19 1.55
C TRP A 110 -13.92 10.79 1.26
N ALA A 111 -12.94 10.63 0.36
CA ALA A 111 -12.39 9.33 0.00
C ALA A 111 -11.39 8.86 1.06
N GLY A 112 -11.66 7.71 1.69
CA GLY A 112 -10.77 7.13 2.70
C GLY A 112 -9.59 6.33 2.11
N VAL A 113 -9.77 5.68 0.96
CA VAL A 113 -8.73 4.85 0.31
C VAL A 113 -8.79 5.03 -1.20
N ILE A 114 -7.63 5.28 -1.81
CA ILE A 114 -7.48 5.43 -3.26
C ILE A 114 -6.35 4.51 -3.73
N GLY A 115 -6.63 3.68 -4.73
CA GLY A 115 -5.65 2.81 -5.37
C GLY A 115 -5.66 2.98 -6.89
N SER A 116 -4.51 2.75 -7.53
CA SER A 116 -4.45 2.71 -8.99
C SER A 116 -5.13 1.44 -9.51
N LEU A 117 -5.91 1.56 -10.58
CA LEU A 117 -6.40 0.40 -11.32
C LEU A 117 -5.27 -0.12 -12.21
N GLY A 118 -4.63 -1.20 -11.79
CA GLY A 118 -3.77 -1.99 -12.68
C GLY A 118 -4.60 -2.52 -13.85
N HIS A 119 -4.05 -2.44 -15.08
CA HIS A 119 -4.65 -3.10 -16.24
C HIS A 119 -4.40 -4.61 -16.14
N GLY A 120 -5.21 -5.30 -15.32
CA GLY A 120 -5.15 -6.75 -15.19
C GLY A 120 -5.60 -7.44 -16.47
N TYR A 121 -4.77 -8.34 -16.99
CA TYR A 121 -5.15 -9.27 -18.06
C TYR A 121 -6.36 -10.11 -17.62
N ASN A 122 -7.38 -10.17 -18.47
CA ASN A 122 -8.60 -10.97 -18.29
C ASN A 122 -8.30 -12.45 -18.01
N LYS A 123 -8.20 -12.86 -16.74
CA LYS A 123 -8.52 -14.25 -16.36
C LYS A 123 -10.04 -14.42 -16.32
N SER A 124 -10.50 -15.63 -16.63
CA SER A 124 -11.92 -16.02 -16.66
C SER A 124 -12.70 -15.43 -15.48
N ARG A 125 -13.71 -14.59 -15.78
CA ARG A 125 -14.58 -13.91 -14.80
C ARG A 125 -15.24 -14.88 -13.82
N PHE A 126 -15.42 -16.14 -14.22
CA PHE A 126 -16.01 -17.18 -13.39
C PHE A 126 -15.08 -17.63 -12.26
N PHE A 127 -13.82 -17.96 -12.59
CA PHE A 127 -12.83 -18.38 -11.59
C PHE A 127 -12.52 -17.27 -10.60
N MET A 128 -12.41 -16.02 -11.07
CA MET A 128 -12.23 -14.87 -10.18
C MET A 128 -13.42 -14.65 -9.24
N ARG A 129 -14.66 -14.86 -9.71
CA ARG A 129 -15.84 -14.80 -8.83
C ARG A 129 -15.82 -15.90 -7.78
N LEU A 130 -15.43 -17.12 -8.16
CA LEU A 130 -15.33 -18.24 -7.23
C LEU A 130 -14.22 -18.01 -6.19
N TYR A 131 -13.04 -17.60 -6.63
CA TYR A 131 -11.91 -17.24 -5.77
C TYR A 131 -12.30 -16.13 -4.77
N ASN A 132 -12.88 -15.03 -5.27
CA ASN A 132 -13.30 -13.92 -4.42
C ASN A 132 -14.39 -14.34 -3.42
N SER A 133 -15.34 -15.19 -3.84
CA SER A 133 -16.40 -15.66 -2.95
C SER A 133 -15.89 -16.60 -1.86
N LEU A 134 -14.79 -17.33 -2.09
CA LEU A 134 -14.27 -18.34 -1.17
C LEU A 134 -13.20 -17.76 -0.23
N LEU A 135 -12.27 -16.96 -0.74
CA LEU A 135 -11.10 -16.50 0.00
C LEU A 135 -11.18 -15.02 0.36
N GLU A 136 -11.83 -14.20 -0.48
CA GLU A 136 -11.82 -12.74 -0.35
C GLU A 136 -13.22 -12.18 -0.07
N SER A 137 -13.94 -12.81 0.87
CA SER A 137 -15.25 -12.28 1.30
C SER A 137 -15.07 -10.94 2.00
N PRO A 138 -16.00 -9.96 1.85
CA PRO A 138 -15.88 -8.67 2.50
C PRO A 138 -15.73 -8.79 4.03
N LEU A 139 -14.90 -7.93 4.61
CA LEU A 139 -14.65 -7.83 6.05
C LEU A 139 -15.97 -7.59 6.82
N ASP A 140 -16.80 -6.68 6.31
CA ASP A 140 -18.16 -6.43 6.80
C ASP A 140 -19.20 -6.70 5.70
N LYS A 141 -20.37 -7.26 6.06
CA LYS A 141 -21.43 -7.61 5.09
C LYS A 141 -21.94 -6.40 4.31
N GLY A 142 -21.98 -5.21 4.94
CA GLY A 142 -22.40 -3.96 4.31
C GLY A 142 -21.45 -3.51 3.20
N MET A 143 -20.20 -3.98 3.20
CA MET A 143 -19.23 -3.65 2.14
C MET A 143 -19.57 -4.27 0.77
N ARG A 144 -20.56 -5.17 0.69
CA ARG A 144 -21.06 -5.73 -0.59
C ARG A 144 -21.71 -4.71 -1.51
N GLU A 145 -22.02 -3.53 -1.01
CA GLU A 145 -22.60 -2.42 -1.79
C GLU A 145 -21.51 -1.51 -2.39
N TYR A 146 -20.24 -1.75 -2.07
CA TYR A 146 -19.13 -0.87 -2.45
C TYR A 146 -18.49 -1.36 -3.74
N VAL A 147 -17.96 -0.44 -4.56
CA VAL A 147 -17.23 -0.80 -5.79
C VAL A 147 -15.97 -1.61 -5.46
N ASN A 148 -15.30 -1.29 -4.35
CA ASN A 148 -14.18 -2.04 -3.78
C ASN A 148 -14.41 -2.21 -2.27
N TYR A 149 -13.95 -3.31 -1.70
CA TYR A 149 -14.06 -3.58 -0.27
C TYR A 149 -12.78 -4.22 0.27
N PHE A 150 -12.51 -4.07 1.56
CA PHE A 150 -11.49 -4.88 2.25
C PHE A 150 -12.06 -6.27 2.51
N SER A 151 -11.32 -7.30 2.10
CA SER A 151 -11.65 -8.68 2.42
C SER A 151 -11.30 -9.02 3.86
N LYS A 152 -11.74 -10.20 4.32
CA LYS A 152 -11.32 -10.74 5.62
C LYS A 152 -9.81 -10.99 5.74
N SER A 153 -9.12 -11.12 4.62
CA SER A 153 -7.65 -11.19 4.54
C SER A 153 -7.00 -9.81 4.46
N GLY A 154 -7.76 -8.71 4.52
CA GLY A 154 -7.21 -7.36 4.50
C GLY A 154 -6.86 -6.82 3.11
N ILE A 155 -7.16 -7.57 2.04
CA ILE A 155 -6.87 -7.15 0.66
C ILE A 155 -8.00 -6.26 0.14
N LEU A 156 -7.66 -5.16 -0.55
CA LEU A 156 -8.64 -4.36 -1.27
C LEU A 156 -9.08 -5.09 -2.55
N VAL A 157 -10.32 -5.54 -2.58
CA VAL A 157 -10.87 -6.35 -3.67
C VAL A 157 -11.95 -5.59 -4.43
N ARG A 158 -11.88 -5.66 -5.76
CA ARG A 158 -12.96 -5.15 -6.62
C ARG A 158 -14.20 -6.02 -6.47
N ASN A 159 -15.30 -5.39 -6.12
CA ASN A 159 -16.55 -6.09 -5.91
C ASN A 159 -17.17 -6.55 -7.23
N SER A 160 -17.05 -7.85 -7.50
CA SER A 160 -17.62 -8.48 -8.69
C SER A 160 -19.16 -8.52 -8.70
N SER A 161 -19.79 -8.30 -7.55
CA SER A 161 -21.25 -8.29 -7.38
C SER A 161 -21.85 -6.89 -7.39
N PHE A 162 -21.03 -5.83 -7.54
CA PHE A 162 -21.54 -4.47 -7.62
C PHE A 162 -22.33 -4.26 -8.92
N THR A 163 -23.64 -4.02 -8.79
CA THR A 163 -24.57 -3.84 -9.92
C THR A 163 -24.92 -2.37 -10.22
N GLY A 164 -24.20 -1.42 -9.61
CA GLY A 164 -24.54 0.01 -9.70
C GLY A 164 -25.56 0.40 -8.63
N GLY A 165 -25.10 1.13 -7.61
CA GLY A 165 -25.90 1.73 -6.54
C GLY A 165 -25.23 3.02 -6.06
N LYS A 166 -25.88 3.78 -5.17
CA LYS A 166 -25.28 4.99 -4.58
C LYS A 166 -23.90 4.66 -4.00
N GLU A 167 -22.90 5.49 -4.28
CA GLU A 167 -21.59 5.41 -3.63
C GLU A 167 -21.79 5.59 -2.13
N ILE A 168 -21.79 4.50 -1.39
CA ILE A 168 -21.74 4.54 0.07
C ILE A 168 -20.27 4.58 0.43
N VAL A 169 -19.87 5.65 1.10
CA VAL A 169 -18.52 5.81 1.65
C VAL A 169 -18.68 5.79 3.17
N LYS A 170 -18.12 4.76 3.80
CA LYS A 170 -17.86 4.78 5.24
C LYS A 170 -16.34 4.74 5.41
N THR A 171 -15.81 5.78 6.03
CA THR A 171 -14.48 5.73 6.64
C THR A 171 -14.53 4.73 7.79
N PHE A 172 -13.46 3.94 7.95
CA PHE A 172 -13.25 3.22 9.20
C PHE A 172 -13.16 4.27 10.31
N ASN A 173 -14.13 4.25 11.23
CA ASN A 173 -14.07 5.05 12.44
C ASN A 173 -13.23 4.33 13.49
#